data_AF-A0A971MTP1-F1
#
_entry.id   AF-A0A971MTP1-F1
#
_cell.length_a   1.000
_cell.length_b   1.000
_cell.length_c   1.000
_cell.angle_alpha   90.00
_cell.angle_beta   90.00
_cell.angle_gamma   90.00
#
_symmetry.space_group_name_H-M   'P 1'
#
loop_
_entity.id
_entity.type
_entity.pdbx_description
1 polymer ?
#
loop_
_entity_poly.entity_id
_entity_poly.type
_entity_poly.pdbx_seq_one_letter_code
_entity_poly.pdbx_strand_id
1 'polypeptide(L)' 'MKVPDLPIAQAEREYNLPTGTIRRDIHRKRFEPEEYQKLGRDWFITKEAVERIYKRNITNEKS' A
#
# COMPACT_ATOMS: atom_id res chain seq x y z
N MET A 1 0.60 -10.21 -14.85
CA MET A 1 0.64 -8.74 -14.90
C MET A 1 0.03 -8.26 -13.59
N LYS A 2 0.74 -7.48 -12.78
CA LYS A 2 0.17 -6.90 -11.56
C LYS A 2 -0.72 -5.72 -11.98
N VAL A 3 -1.97 -5.70 -11.53
CA VAL A 3 -2.91 -4.61 -11.85
C VAL A 3 -3.22 -3.89 -10.54
N PRO A 4 -2.79 -2.63 -10.37
CA PRO A 4 -3.14 -1.83 -9.21
C PRO A 4 -4.64 -1.52 -9.23
N ASP A 5 -5.39 -2.18 -8.36
CA ASP A 5 -6.86 -2.10 -8.27
C ASP A 5 -7.36 -1.61 -6.91
N LEU A 6 -6.50 -1.57 -5.89
CA LEU A 6 -6.84 -1.14 -4.53
C LEU A 6 -6.50 0.34 -4.32
N PRO A 7 -7.48 1.22 -4.03
CA PRO A 7 -7.20 2.61 -3.67
C PRO A 7 -6.31 2.70 -2.43
N ILE A 8 -5.29 3.56 -2.45
CA ILE A 8 -4.35 3.69 -1.32
C ILE A 8 -5.05 4.07 -0.01
N ALA A 9 -6.13 4.86 -0.07
CA ALA A 9 -6.88 5.27 1.11
C ALA A 9 -7.65 4.08 1.73
N GLN A 10 -8.08 3.14 0.91
CA GLN A 10 -8.70 1.89 1.38
C GLN A 10 -7.63 0.95 1.96
N ALA A 11 -6.50 0.80 1.28
CA ALA A 11 -5.37 0.03 1.79
C ALA A 11 -4.87 0.56 3.15
N GLU A 12 -4.76 1.88 3.32
CA GLU A 12 -4.35 2.47 4.60
C GLU A 12 -5.31 2.09 5.74
N ARG A 13 -6.62 1.98 5.47
CA ARG A 13 -7.59 1.54 6.47
C ARG A 13 -7.53 0.03 6.72
N GLU A 14 -7.47 -0.79 5.68
CA GLU A 14 -7.44 -2.26 5.78
C GLU A 14 -6.20 -2.74 6.58
N TYR A 15 -5.08 -2.04 6.45
CA TYR A 15 -3.83 -2.39 7.09
C TYR A 15 -3.52 -1.52 8.33
N ASN A 16 -4.49 -0.74 8.81
CA ASN A 16 -4.35 0.15 9.98
C ASN A 16 -3.12 1.07 9.91
N LEU A 17 -2.85 1.63 8.74
CA LEU A 17 -1.75 2.55 8.48
C LEU A 17 -2.23 4.00 8.63
N PRO A 18 -1.37 4.93 9.12
CA PRO A 18 -1.69 6.34 9.11
C PRO A 18 -1.96 6.87 7.69
N THR A 19 -2.91 7.79 7.55
CA THR A 19 -3.27 8.40 6.27
C THR A 19 -2.05 9.01 5.57
N GLY A 20 -1.86 8.68 4.29
CA GLY A 20 -0.74 9.13 3.47
C GLY A 20 0.55 8.33 3.65
N THR A 21 0.57 7.29 4.50
CA THR A 21 1.73 6.40 4.66
C THR A 21 2.12 5.73 3.35
N ILE A 22 1.15 5.17 2.62
CA ILE A 22 1.43 4.47 1.37
C ILE A 22 1.93 5.46 0.33
N ARG A 23 1.29 6.62 0.21
CA ARG A 23 1.71 7.67 -0.72
C ARG A 23 3.14 8.15 -0.44
N ARG A 24 3.48 8.38 0.82
CA ARG A 24 4.83 8.75 1.25
C ARG A 24 5.84 7.66 0.86
N ASP A 25 5.49 6.40 1.07
CA ASP A 25 6.38 5.28 0.80
C ASP A 25 6.53 5.00 -0.72
N ILE A 26 5.52 5.32 -1.54
CA ILE A 26 5.64 5.42 -3.00
C ILE A 26 6.69 6.47 -3.38
N HIS A 27 6.61 7.69 -2.82
CA HIS A 27 7.60 8.74 -3.08
C HIS A 27 9.01 8.37 -2.60
N ARG A 28 9.12 7.51 -1.58
CA ARG A 28 10.39 6.96 -1.08
C ARG A 28 10.88 5.73 -1.84
N LYS A 29 10.22 5.35 -2.94
CA LYS A 29 10.58 4.20 -3.79
C LYS A 29 10.62 2.87 -3.03
N ARG A 30 9.72 2.67 -2.04
CA ARG A 30 9.57 1.36 -1.36
C ARG A 30 8.75 0.35 -2.16
N PHE A 31 7.97 0.85 -3.11
CA PHE A 31 7.16 0.06 -4.04
C PHE A 31 7.77 0.12 -5.44
N GLU A 32 7.64 -0.98 -6.18
CA GLU A 32 8.04 -1.03 -7.58
C GLU A 32 7.07 -0.22 -8.44
N PRO A 33 7.52 0.40 -9.55
CA PRO A 33 6.66 1.21 -10.43
C PRO A 33 5.43 0.46 -11.00
N GLU A 34 5.52 -0.86 -11.10
CA GLU A 34 4.43 -1.73 -11.60
C GLU A 34 3.40 -2.06 -10.51
N GLU A 35 3.72 -1.80 -9.24
CA GLU A 35 2.87 -2.13 -8.09
C GLU A 35 1.86 -1.05 -7.77
N TYR A 36 1.99 0.14 -8.35
CA TYR A 36 1.10 1.28 -8.13
C TYR A 36 0.79 2.02 -9.42
N GLN A 37 -0.35 2.69 -9.44
CA GLN A 37 -0.76 3.54 -10.56
C GLN A 37 -1.51 4.76 -10.04
N LYS A 38 -1.28 5.92 -10.65
CA LYS A 38 -2.09 7.11 -10.42
C LYS A 38 -3.21 7.17 -11.47
N LEU A 39 -4.45 7.23 -11.04
CA LEU A 39 -5.62 7.41 -11.89
C LEU A 39 -6.35 8.69 -11.47
N GLY A 40 -6.22 9.73 -12.30
CA GLY A 40 -6.77 11.06 -11.99
C GLY A 40 -6.15 11.65 -10.73
N ARG A 41 -6.97 11.86 -9.69
CA ARG A 41 -6.52 12.38 -8.38
C ARG A 41 -6.09 11.27 -7.42
N ASP A 42 -6.55 10.05 -7.66
CA ASP A 42 -6.39 8.93 -6.75
C ASP A 42 -5.19 8.05 -7.14
N TRP A 43 -4.65 7.38 -6.12
CA TRP A 43 -3.60 6.39 -6.29
C TRP A 43 -4.14 5.02 -5.98
N PHE A 44 -3.72 4.07 -6.78
CA PHE A 44 -4.04 2.66 -6.68
C PHE A 44 -2.75 1.89 -6.45
N ILE A 45 -2.84 0.82 -5.69
CA ILE A 45 -1.72 -0.05 -5.35
C ILE A 45 -2.21 -1.50 -5.42
N THR A 46 -1.29 -2.43 -5.63
CA THR A 46 -1.60 -3.86 -5.56
C THR A 46 -1.65 -4.32 -4.11
N LYS A 47 -2.60 -5.18 -3.77
CA LYS A 47 -2.68 -5.77 -2.42
C LYS A 47 -1.38 -6.47 -2.03
N GLU A 48 -0.78 -7.21 -2.96
CA GLU A 48 0.49 -7.92 -2.78
C GLU A 48 1.64 -7.00 -2.34
N ALA A 49 1.72 -5.79 -2.91
CA ALA A 49 2.76 -4.83 -2.56
C ALA A 49 2.58 -4.26 -1.15
N VAL A 50 1.34 -3.96 -0.75
CA VAL A 50 1.01 -3.54 0.61
C VAL A 50 1.34 -4.66 1.60
N GLU A 51 0.98 -5.90 1.27
CA GLU A 51 1.30 -7.06 2.10
C GLU A 51 2.83 -7.26 2.23
N ARG A 52 3.58 -7.17 1.14
CA ARG A 52 5.04 -7.31 1.12
C ARG A 52 5.73 -6.32 2.05
N ILE A 53 5.22 -5.09 2.15
CA ILE A 53 5.82 -4.02 2.96
C ILE A 53 5.27 -4.01 4.40
N TYR A 54 3.97 -4.20 4.60
CA TYR A 54 3.31 -3.94 5.89
C TYR A 54 2.78 -5.19 6.62
N LYS A 55 2.56 -6.33 5.96
CA LYS A 55 2.03 -7.56 6.61
C LYS A 55 2.95 -8.08 7.71
N ARG A 56 4.25 -7.78 7.65
CA ARG A 56 5.22 -8.10 8.72
C ARG A 56 4.95 -7.39 10.06
N ASN A 57 4.17 -6.31 10.10
CA ASN A 57 3.88 -5.57 11.33
C ASN A 57 2.63 -6.04 12.08
N ILE A 58 1.79 -6.91 11.50
CA ILE A 58 0.54 -7.38 12.13
C ILE A 58 0.78 -8.64 12.98
N THR A 59 2.01 -9.20 12.96
CA THR A 59 2.33 -10.48 13.65
C THR A 59 2.93 -10.27 15.05
N ASN A 60 2.52 -9.21 15.77
CA ASN A 60 3.01 -8.99 17.13
C ASN A 60 1.92 -8.49 18.09
N GLU A 61 0.76 -9.15 18.09
CA GLU A 61 -0.24 -9.07 19.18
C GLU A 61 -0.77 -10.47 19.52
N LYS A 62 0.14 -11.36 19.93
CA LYS A 62 -0.18 -12.53 20.77
C LYS A 62 1.00 -12.81 21.70
N SER A 63 1.07 -12.09 22.82
CA SER A 63 1.79 -12.51 24.04
C SER A 63 1.17 -11.81 25.23
#